data_AF-A0A109QDY9-F1
#
_entry.id   AF-A0A109QDY9-F1
#
_cell.length_a   1.000
_cell.length_b   1.000
_cell.length_c   1.000
_cell.angle_alpha   90.00
_cell.angle_beta   90.00
_cell.angle_gamma   90.00
#
_symmetry.space_group_name_H-M   'P 1'
#
loop_
_entity.id
_entity.type
_entity.pdbx_description
1 polymer ?
#
loop_
_entity_poly.entity_id
_entity_poly.type
_entity_poly.pdbx_seq_one_letter_code
_entity_poly.pdbx_strand_id
1 'polypeptide(L)'
;MKRLWLAFLLVFLLLPGVASAQVQTEKTVIKQVYYDPEVKSYCIETDEDEEGAFWYLCMFYMDKENKALTKALQQALLNKKIEVTYEDYESEDSEDWEMIEFVVLN
;
A
#
# COMPACT_ATOMS: atom_id res chain seq x y z
N MET A 1 -21.77 22.27 -48.01
CA MET A 1 -21.85 21.98 -46.55
C MET A 1 -21.95 20.48 -46.31
N LYS A 2 -20.87 19.72 -46.52
CA LYS A 2 -20.73 18.31 -46.09
C LYS A 2 -19.24 18.05 -45.99
N ARG A 3 -18.79 17.32 -44.96
CA ARG A 3 -17.39 16.93 -44.65
C ARG A 3 -16.64 17.86 -43.69
N LEU A 4 -17.09 17.93 -42.44
CA LEU A 4 -16.27 18.46 -41.34
C LEU A 4 -16.57 17.77 -39.99
N TRP A 5 -17.17 16.57 -40.02
CA TRP A 5 -17.59 15.84 -38.81
C TRP A 5 -16.76 14.59 -38.49
N LEU A 6 -15.74 14.26 -39.30
CA LEU A 6 -14.90 13.09 -39.07
C LEU A 6 -13.62 13.38 -38.25
N ALA A 7 -13.24 14.65 -38.07
CA ALA A 7 -12.00 14.98 -37.36
C ALA A 7 -12.13 14.95 -35.83
N PHE A 8 -13.35 15.04 -35.28
CA PHE A 8 -13.54 15.16 -33.83
C PHE A 8 -13.50 13.81 -33.09
N LEU A 9 -13.72 12.69 -33.80
CA LEU A 9 -13.74 11.35 -33.21
C LEU A 9 -12.35 10.72 -33.05
N LEU A 10 -11.34 11.23 -33.75
CA LEU A 10 -9.97 10.70 -33.70
C LEU A 10 -9.14 11.24 -32.53
N VAL A 11 -9.56 12.35 -31.90
CA VAL A 11 -8.79 12.98 -30.81
C VAL A 11 -8.93 12.21 -29.49
N PHE A 12 -10.04 11.49 -29.28
CA PHE A 12 -10.22 10.67 -28.08
C PHE A 12 -9.47 9.33 -28.11
N LEU A 13 -9.05 8.84 -29.28
CA LEU A 13 -8.30 7.59 -29.42
C LEU A 13 -6.79 7.74 -29.12
N LEU A 14 -6.31 8.98 -28.95
CA LEU A 14 -4.91 9.29 -28.66
C LEU A 14 -4.69 9.80 -27.24
N LEU A 15 -5.75 9.87 -26.42
CA LEU A 15 -5.52 10.09 -24.99
C LEU A 15 -4.83 8.82 -24.48
N PRO A 16 -3.60 8.92 -23.94
CA PRO A 16 -3.04 7.80 -23.22
C PRO A 16 -4.10 7.40 -22.21
N GLY A 17 -4.55 6.15 -22.29
CA GLY A 17 -5.49 5.62 -21.32
C GLY A 17 -4.93 5.98 -19.96
N VAL A 18 -5.67 6.78 -19.19
CA VAL A 18 -5.38 6.90 -17.76
C VAL A 18 -5.35 5.46 -17.28
N ALA A 19 -4.16 4.95 -16.94
CA ALA A 19 -4.02 3.64 -16.36
C ALA A 19 -5.00 3.64 -15.19
N SER A 20 -6.07 2.87 -15.34
CA SER A 20 -7.12 2.87 -14.34
C SER A 20 -6.54 2.09 -13.19
N ALA A 21 -6.32 2.76 -12.06
CA ALA A 21 -5.85 2.08 -10.87
C ALA A 21 -6.80 0.90 -10.57
N GLN A 22 -6.24 -0.29 -10.49
CA GLN A 22 -6.97 -1.52 -10.17
C GLN A 22 -6.91 -1.72 -8.68
N VAL A 23 -8.08 -1.84 -8.04
CA VAL A 23 -8.14 -2.14 -6.60
C VAL A 23 -7.87 -3.61 -6.41
N GLN A 24 -6.76 -3.91 -5.75
CA GLN A 24 -6.34 -5.26 -5.39
C GLN A 24 -6.53 -5.50 -3.89
N THR A 25 -6.58 -6.77 -3.50
CA THR A 25 -6.64 -7.16 -2.09
C THR A 25 -5.89 -8.46 -1.90
N GLU A 26 -4.97 -8.46 -0.94
CA GLU A 26 -4.13 -9.61 -0.64
C GLU A 26 -4.03 -9.88 0.86
N LYS A 27 -3.58 -11.09 1.18
CA LYS A 27 -3.42 -11.55 2.55
C LYS A 27 -1.96 -11.83 2.84
N THR A 28 -1.47 -11.22 3.91
CA THR A 28 -0.11 -11.42 4.39
C THR A 28 -0.12 -11.53 5.92
N VAL A 29 1.06 -11.55 6.53
CA VAL A 29 1.28 -11.73 7.95
C VAL A 29 2.18 -10.60 8.47
N ILE A 30 1.90 -10.12 9.69
CA ILE A 30 2.77 -9.14 10.35
C ILE A 30 4.06 -9.83 10.80
N LYS A 31 5.18 -9.38 10.23
CA LYS A 31 6.55 -9.82 10.55
C LYS A 31 7.10 -9.10 11.77
N GLN A 32 6.88 -7.78 11.84
CA GLN A 32 7.37 -6.98 12.95
C GLN A 32 6.58 -5.69 13.18
N VAL A 33 6.73 -5.19 14.41
CA VAL A 33 6.30 -3.87 14.87
C VAL A 33 7.50 -3.22 15.54
N TYR A 34 7.87 -2.06 15.04
CA TYR A 34 9.06 -1.35 15.49
C TYR A 34 8.78 0.14 15.65
N TYR A 35 9.70 0.83 16.32
CA TYR A 35 9.73 2.28 16.34
C TYR A 35 10.73 2.76 15.29
N ASP A 36 10.26 3.56 14.35
CA ASP A 36 11.11 4.23 13.37
C ASP A 36 11.56 5.60 13.93
N PRO A 37 12.86 5.83 14.16
CA PRO A 37 13.36 7.09 14.66
C PRO A 37 13.38 8.23 13.64
N GLU A 38 13.36 7.93 12.34
CA GLU A 38 13.40 8.94 11.27
C GLU A 38 12.03 9.61 11.13
N VAL A 39 10.95 8.82 11.08
CA VAL A 39 9.57 9.31 11.03
C VAL A 39 8.91 9.42 12.41
N LYS A 40 9.65 9.09 13.48
CA LYS A 40 9.22 9.16 14.89
C LYS A 40 7.87 8.51 15.13
N SER A 41 7.68 7.30 14.61
CA SER A 41 6.39 6.61 14.64
C SER A 41 6.56 5.13 14.92
N TYR A 42 5.53 4.51 15.49
CA TYR A 42 5.45 3.05 15.56
C TYR A 42 4.88 2.51 14.26
N CYS A 43 5.61 1.62 13.60
CA CYS A 43 5.27 1.09 12.31
C CYS A 43 5.17 -0.43 12.34
N ILE A 44 4.31 -0.97 11.49
CA ILE A 44 4.12 -2.39 11.22
C ILE A 44 4.78 -2.69 9.87
N GLU A 45 5.44 -3.83 9.77
CA GLU A 45 5.96 -4.39 8.52
C GLU A 45 5.43 -5.83 8.37
N THR A 46 5.05 -6.17 7.14
CA THR A 46 4.57 -7.51 6.79
C THR A 46 5.71 -8.43 6.36
N ASP A 47 5.42 -9.72 6.25
CA ASP A 47 6.31 -10.62 5.52
C ASP A 47 6.45 -10.17 4.06
N GLU A 48 7.62 -10.48 3.51
CA GLU A 48 7.95 -10.31 2.10
C GLU A 48 7.20 -11.36 1.28
N ASP A 49 6.70 -10.97 0.11
CA ASP A 49 6.15 -11.88 -0.88
C ASP A 49 7.25 -12.62 -1.67
N GLU A 50 6.87 -13.36 -2.70
CA GLU A 50 7.83 -14.13 -3.52
C GLU A 50 8.80 -13.24 -4.31
N GLU A 51 8.46 -11.98 -4.52
CA GLU A 51 9.25 -10.98 -5.26
C GLU A 51 10.06 -10.08 -4.31
N GLY A 52 9.86 -10.21 -2.99
CA GLY A 52 10.54 -9.44 -1.96
C GLY A 52 9.80 -8.15 -1.58
N ALA A 53 8.60 -7.91 -2.10
CA ALA A 53 7.78 -6.76 -1.74
C ALA A 53 7.09 -7.00 -0.39
N PHE A 54 6.91 -5.93 0.38
CA PHE A 54 6.24 -5.99 1.68
C PHE A 54 5.50 -4.67 1.94
N TRP A 55 4.50 -4.73 2.81
CA TRP A 55 3.77 -3.56 3.25
C TRP A 55 4.36 -3.01 4.54
N TYR A 56 4.40 -1.69 4.64
CA TYR A 56 4.66 -0.99 5.88
C TYR A 56 3.55 0.03 6.19
N LEU A 57 3.19 0.14 7.47
CA LEU A 57 2.18 1.10 7.93
C LEU A 57 2.61 1.72 9.27
N CYS A 58 2.75 3.05 9.31
CA CYS A 58 3.02 3.77 10.55
C CYS A 58 1.71 4.18 11.25
N MET A 59 1.51 3.67 12.46
CA MET A 59 0.25 3.74 13.20
C MET A 59 0.07 5.07 13.94
N PHE A 60 1.09 5.51 14.70
CA PHE A 60 1.03 6.73 15.49
C PHE A 60 2.41 7.30 15.80
N TYR A 61 2.45 8.63 15.90
CA TYR A 61 3.62 9.42 16.24
C TYR A 61 4.01 9.29 17.72
N MET A 62 5.31 9.26 18.00
CA MET A 62 5.88 9.43 19.33
C MET A 62 7.28 10.03 19.23
N ASP A 63 7.59 11.05 20.04
CA ASP A 63 8.90 11.74 19.97
C ASP A 63 10.12 10.83 20.21
N LYS A 64 9.91 9.72 20.91
CA LYS A 64 10.95 8.75 21.28
C LYS A 64 10.36 7.37 21.50
N GLU A 65 11.14 6.35 21.18
CA GLU A 65 10.80 4.97 21.51
C GLU A 65 10.52 4.77 23.01
N ASN A 66 9.37 4.17 23.30
CA ASN A 66 9.09 3.45 24.53
C ASN A 66 9.24 1.94 24.31
N LYS A 67 10.35 1.35 24.79
CA LYS A 67 10.68 -0.07 24.59
C LYS A 67 9.64 -1.05 25.15
N ALA A 68 8.98 -0.69 26.25
CA ALA A 68 7.94 -1.55 26.83
C ALA A 68 6.71 -1.59 25.92
N LEU A 69 6.35 -0.45 25.34
CA LEU A 69 5.29 -0.36 24.33
C LEU A 69 5.68 -1.11 23.05
N THR A 70 6.90 -0.93 22.52
CA THR A 70 7.40 -1.67 21.34
C THR A 70 7.23 -3.17 21.56
N LYS A 71 7.68 -3.69 22.70
CA LYS A 71 7.57 -5.10 23.05
C LYS A 71 6.11 -5.56 23.16
N ALA A 72 5.24 -4.77 23.78
CA ALA A 72 3.83 -5.11 23.92
C ALA A 72 3.11 -5.18 22.57
N LEU A 73 3.37 -4.21 21.68
CA LEU A 73 2.82 -4.17 20.33
C LEU A 73 3.32 -5.36 19.50
N GLN A 74 4.63 -5.61 19.52
CA GLN A 74 5.22 -6.79 18.87
C GLN A 74 4.54 -8.07 19.33
N GLN A 75 4.37 -8.27 20.64
CA GLN A 75 3.74 -9.48 21.18
C GLN A 75 2.26 -9.61 20.80
N ALA A 76 1.54 -8.50 20.65
CA ALA A 76 0.13 -8.50 20.31
C ALA A 76 -0.12 -8.76 18.82
N LEU A 77 0.77 -8.29 17.95
CA LEU A 77 0.54 -8.23 16.51
C LEU A 77 1.40 -9.22 15.70
N LEU A 78 2.53 -9.68 16.24
CA LEU A 78 3.39 -10.64 15.54
C LEU A 78 2.62 -11.87 15.08
N ASN A 79 2.84 -12.28 13.83
CA ASN A 79 2.19 -13.41 13.17
C ASN A 79 0.67 -13.27 13.00
N LYS A 80 0.08 -12.10 13.27
CA LYS A 80 -1.31 -11.85 12.91
C LYS A 80 -1.45 -11.80 11.40
N LYS A 81 -2.46 -12.50 10.89
CA LYS A 81 -2.85 -12.40 9.49
C LYS A 81 -3.54 -11.07 9.27
N ILE A 82 -3.27 -10.47 8.14
CA ILE A 82 -3.90 -9.22 7.73
C ILE A 82 -4.43 -9.35 6.31
N GLU A 83 -5.28 -8.40 5.96
CA GLU A 83 -5.72 -8.13 4.60
C GLU A 83 -5.32 -6.70 4.26
N VAL A 84 -4.64 -6.51 3.12
CA VAL A 84 -4.25 -5.19 2.61
C VAL A 84 -4.99 -4.97 1.30
N THR A 85 -5.68 -3.84 1.20
CA THR A 85 -6.32 -3.37 -0.03
C THR A 85 -5.53 -2.17 -0.54
N TYR A 86 -5.20 -2.17 -1.82
CA TYR A 86 -4.35 -1.16 -2.45
C TYR A 86 -4.78 -0.87 -3.89
N GLU A 87 -4.36 0.29 -4.39
CA GLU A 87 -4.47 0.67 -5.79
C GLU A 87 -3.19 0.30 -6.53
N ASP A 88 -3.31 -0.58 -7.52
CA ASP A 88 -2.25 -0.94 -8.46
C ASP A 88 -2.43 -0.16 -9.77
N TYR A 89 -1.41 0.58 -10.17
CA TYR A 89 -1.41 1.40 -11.38
C TYR A 89 -0.92 0.66 -12.63
N GLU A 90 -0.99 -0.68 -12.63
CA GLU A 90 -0.42 -1.57 -13.65
C GLU A 90 1.11 -1.36 -13.80
N SER A 91 1.76 -1.03 -12.69
CA SER A 91 3.21 -0.85 -12.61
C SER A 91 3.88 -2.15 -12.18
N GLU A 92 5.02 -2.47 -12.80
CA GLU A 92 5.92 -3.53 -12.29
C GLU A 92 6.65 -3.06 -11.02
N ASP A 93 6.56 -1.77 -10.67
CA ASP A 93 7.15 -1.21 -9.46
C ASP A 93 6.12 -1.15 -8.33
N SER A 94 6.30 -1.98 -7.31
CA SER A 94 5.44 -2.00 -6.12
C SER A 94 5.52 -0.71 -5.30
N GLU A 95 6.53 0.14 -5.50
CA GLU A 95 6.61 1.47 -4.87
C GLU A 95 5.52 2.43 -5.38
N ASP A 96 4.94 2.17 -6.57
CA ASP A 96 3.84 2.95 -7.13
C ASP A 96 2.48 2.57 -6.53
N TRP A 97 2.39 1.50 -5.75
CA TRP A 97 1.12 1.02 -5.19
C TRP A 97 0.72 1.83 -3.95
N GLU A 98 -0.56 2.20 -3.89
CA GLU A 98 -1.09 3.00 -2.77
C GLU A 98 -2.00 2.17 -1.88
N MET A 99 -1.62 2.02 -0.59
CA MET A 99 -2.45 1.33 0.39
C MET A 99 -3.72 2.13 0.70
N ILE A 100 -4.87 1.48 0.52
CA ILE A 100 -6.19 2.01 0.87
C ILE A 100 -6.61 1.56 2.27
N GLU A 101 -6.44 0.25 2.57
CA GLU A 101 -6.91 -0.35 3.81
C GLU A 101 -5.92 -1.39 4.35
N PHE A 102 -5.82 -1.46 5.67
CA PHE A 102 -5.01 -2.42 6.40
C PHE A 102 -5.83 -3.01 7.55
N VAL A 103 -6.23 -4.28 7.43
CA VAL A 103 -7.16 -4.92 8.37
C VAL A 103 -6.50 -6.11 9.05
N VAL A 104 -6.49 -6.11 10.39
CA VAL A 104 -6.07 -7.28 11.16
C VAL A 104 -7.20 -8.31 11.19
N LEU A 105 -6.91 -9.53 10.73
CA LEU A 105 -7.86 -10.63 10.70
C LEU A 105 -7.90 -11.36 12.06
N ASN A 106 -9.11 -11.74 12.49
CA ASN A 106 -9.36 -12.46 13.74
C ASN A 106 -9.14 -13.97 13.61
#